data_AF-A0A8J2J040-F1
#
_entry.id   AF-A0A8J2J040-F1
#
_cell.length_a   1.000
_cell.length_b   1.000
_cell.length_c   1.000
_cell.angle_alpha   90.00
_cell.angle_beta   90.00
_cell.angle_gamma   90.00
#
_symmetry.space_group_name_H-M   'P 1'
#
loop_
_entity.id
_entity.type
_entity.pdbx_description
1 polymer ?
#
loop_
_entity_poly.entity_id
_entity_poly.type
_entity_poly.pdbx_seq_one_letter_code
_entity_poly.pdbx_strand_id
1 'polypeptide(L)'
;MESPVIHYVYKSATSTLQYVVADAETYCAVFIDPVLDFDPTKNRISTVSTVKLLALVDQMGYKVDTIVETHAHADHPTAASYLQAKLSKRGNRPNICIGDWIKQVQKLFGERFGIP
;
A
#
# COMPACT_ATOMS: atom_id res chain seq x y z
N MET A 1 -12.22 -4.31 24.04
CA MET A 1 -11.94 -3.93 22.66
C MET A 1 -11.31 -2.57 22.72
N GLU A 2 -9.98 -2.54 22.70
CA GLU A 2 -9.23 -1.30 22.61
C GLU A 2 -9.44 -0.64 21.23
N SER A 3 -9.28 0.68 21.18
CA SER A 3 -9.32 1.42 19.92
C SER A 3 -8.14 1.02 19.03
N PRO A 4 -8.31 1.00 17.69
CA PRO A 4 -7.20 0.72 16.79
C PRO A 4 -6.11 1.79 16.90
N VAL A 5 -4.85 1.38 16.74
CA VAL A 5 -3.70 2.28 16.66
C VAL A 5 -3.54 2.73 15.22
N ILE A 6 -3.49 4.05 14.99
CA ILE A 6 -3.42 4.63 13.64
C ILE A 6 -2.11 5.41 13.49
N HIS A 7 -1.34 5.04 12.48
CA HIS A 7 -0.16 5.77 12.04
C HIS A 7 -0.36 6.28 10.62
N TYR A 8 0.32 7.37 10.25
CA TYR A 8 0.34 7.87 8.88
C TYR A 8 1.75 8.23 8.42
N VAL A 9 1.99 8.09 7.11
CA VAL A 9 3.21 8.54 6.43
C VAL A 9 2.82 9.47 5.29
N TYR A 10 3.12 10.75 5.44
CA TYR A 10 2.82 11.77 4.43
C TYR A 10 3.84 11.76 3.29
N LYS A 11 3.33 11.73 2.05
CA LYS A 11 4.11 11.87 0.82
C LYS A 11 3.86 13.23 0.19
N SER A 12 4.80 14.14 0.37
CA SER A 12 4.66 15.53 -0.10
C SER A 12 4.54 15.69 -1.62
N ALA A 13 5.18 14.82 -2.42
CA ALA A 13 5.17 14.98 -3.88
C ALA A 13 3.80 14.71 -4.52
N THR A 14 2.95 13.93 -3.86
CA THR A 14 1.60 13.54 -4.33
C THR A 14 0.51 14.01 -3.36
N SER A 15 0.89 14.71 -2.28
CA SER A 15 0.02 15.09 -1.17
C SER A 15 -0.78 13.92 -0.57
N THR A 16 -0.26 12.70 -0.67
CA THR A 16 -0.93 11.48 -0.21
C THR A 16 -0.61 11.18 1.25
N LEU A 17 -1.62 10.79 2.02
CA LEU A 17 -1.46 10.16 3.33
C LEU A 17 -1.60 8.65 3.18
N GLN A 18 -0.55 7.93 3.54
CA GLN A 18 -0.54 6.47 3.62
C GLN A 18 -0.80 6.09 5.07
N TYR A 19 -1.63 5.09 5.35
CA TYR A 19 -1.93 4.70 6.73
C TYR A 19 -1.45 3.29 7.07
N VAL A 20 -1.10 3.12 8.35
CA VAL A 20 -0.97 1.82 9.01
C VAL A 20 -1.97 1.80 10.15
N VAL A 21 -2.98 0.93 10.05
CA VAL A 21 -3.99 0.75 11.08
C VAL A 21 -3.77 -0.61 11.71
N ALA A 22 -3.55 -0.65 13.02
CA ALA A 22 -3.25 -1.87 13.76
C ALA A 22 -4.26 -2.11 14.88
N ASP A 23 -4.58 -3.38 15.09
CA ASP A 23 -5.24 -3.85 16.30
C ASP A 23 -4.24 -3.79 17.47
N ALA A 24 -4.63 -3.11 18.55
CA ALA A 24 -3.80 -2.93 19.73
C ALA A 24 -3.56 -4.25 20.51
N GLU A 25 -4.49 -5.21 20.40
CA GLU A 25 -4.42 -6.47 21.14
C GLU A 25 -3.61 -7.53 20.38
N THR A 26 -3.88 -7.69 19.08
CA THR A 26 -3.27 -8.76 18.26
C THR A 26 -2.03 -8.35 17.47
N TYR A 27 -1.77 -7.04 17.34
CA TYR A 27 -0.73 -6.48 16.46
C TYR A 27 -0.93 -6.82 14.96
N CYS A 28 -2.08 -7.36 14.56
CA CYS A 28 -2.47 -7.45 13.16
C CYS A 28 -2.70 -6.04 12.61
N ALA A 29 -2.24 -5.80 11.39
CA ALA A 29 -2.29 -4.47 10.79
C ALA A 29 -2.66 -4.49 9.32
N VAL A 30 -3.10 -3.32 8.85
CA VAL A 30 -3.50 -3.05 7.49
C VAL A 30 -2.72 -1.85 6.96
N PHE A 31 -2.18 -1.96 5.74
CA PHE A 31 -1.76 -0.79 4.97
C PHE A 31 -2.93 -0.23 4.18
N ILE A 32 -3.11 1.09 4.18
CA ILE A 32 -4.13 1.77 3.37
C ILE A 32 -3.43 2.79 2.46
N ASP A 33 -3.76 2.71 1.17
CA ASP A 33 -3.24 3.57 0.10
C ASP A 33 -1.71 3.73 0.09
N PRO A 34 -0.93 2.63 0.14
CA PRO A 34 0.53 2.73 0.14
C PRO A 34 1.06 3.26 -1.20
N VAL A 35 2.00 4.21 -1.16
CA VAL A 35 2.52 4.91 -2.35
C VAL A 35 3.85 4.30 -2.79
N LEU A 36 3.96 4.04 -4.09
CA LEU A 36 5.24 3.79 -4.76
C LEU A 36 5.75 5.12 -5.34
N ASP A 37 6.96 5.54 -4.94
CA ASP A 37 7.47 6.83 -5.37
C ASP A 37 7.80 6.81 -6.86
N PHE A 38 7.30 7.81 -7.61
CA PHE A 38 7.59 7.99 -9.03
C PHE A 38 8.01 9.44 -9.31
N ASP A 39 9.12 9.60 -10.02
CA ASP A 39 9.58 10.88 -10.56
C ASP A 39 9.23 10.90 -12.07
N PRO A 40 8.20 11.67 -12.48
CA PRO A 40 7.78 11.72 -13.88
C PRO A 40 8.81 12.43 -14.78
N THR A 41 9.64 13.31 -14.24
CA THR A 41 10.65 14.05 -15.01
C THR A 41 11.83 13.17 -15.40
N LYS A 42 12.12 12.15 -14.59
CA LYS A 42 13.21 11.18 -14.80
C LYS A 42 12.71 9.79 -15.19
N ASN A 43 11.39 9.62 -15.28
CA ASN A 43 10.72 8.33 -15.46
C ASN A 43 11.28 7.24 -14.53
N ARG A 44 11.42 7.56 -13.24
CA ARG A 44 12.13 6.70 -12.27
C ARG A 44 11.27 6.36 -11.07
N ILE A 45 11.24 5.07 -10.73
CA ILE A 45 10.63 4.56 -9.51
C ILE A 45 11.64 4.59 -8.36
N SER A 46 11.20 4.91 -7.14
CA SER A 46 11.95 4.69 -5.91
C SER A 46 11.05 4.13 -4.81
N THR A 47 11.65 3.66 -3.72
CA THR A 47 10.97 2.90 -2.67
C THR A 47 11.09 3.56 -1.30
N VAL A 48 11.41 4.85 -1.26
CA VAL A 48 11.65 5.59 -0.01
C VAL A 48 10.41 5.56 0.89
N SER A 49 9.21 5.81 0.32
CA SER A 49 7.94 5.77 1.04
C SER A 49 7.64 4.37 1.59
N THR A 50 7.84 3.33 0.78
CA THR A 50 7.65 1.94 1.22
C THR A 50 8.64 1.50 2.29
N VAL A 51 9.88 1.99 2.27
CA VAL A 51 10.88 1.70 3.31
C VAL A 51 10.43 2.29 4.65
N LYS A 52 9.83 3.49 4.65
CA LYS A 52 9.28 4.10 5.87
C LYS A 52 8.12 3.28 6.45
N LEU A 53 7.19 2.81 5.61
CA LEU A 53 6.09 1.95 6.04
C LEU A 53 6.60 0.62 6.63
N LEU A 54 7.56 -0.02 5.97
CA LEU A 54 8.17 -1.26 6.46
C LEU A 54 8.92 -1.05 7.78
N ALA A 55 9.68 0.04 7.90
CA ALA A 55 10.37 0.37 9.15
C ALA A 55 9.39 0.62 10.29
N LEU A 56 8.25 1.26 10.02
CA LEU A 56 7.21 1.51 11.02
C LEU A 56 6.61 0.19 11.54
N VAL A 57 6.23 -0.73 10.64
CA VAL A 57 5.67 -2.02 11.07
C VAL A 57 6.70 -2.89 11.78
N ASP A 58 7.97 -2.83 11.35
CA ASP A 58 9.08 -3.54 11.99
C ASP A 58 9.33 -2.99 13.40
N GLN A 59 9.29 -1.66 13.60
CA GLN A 59 9.46 -1.02 14.90
C GLN A 59 8.32 -1.34 15.87
N MET A 60 7.09 -1.41 15.37
CA MET A 60 5.90 -1.65 16.21
C MET A 60 5.59 -3.13 16.41
N GLY A 61 6.30 -4.04 15.72
CA GLY A 61 6.04 -5.48 15.78
C GLY A 61 4.74 -5.89 15.08
N TYR A 62 4.27 -5.10 14.11
CA TYR A 62 2.99 -5.37 13.44
C TYR A 62 3.10 -6.48 12.39
N LYS A 63 2.06 -7.31 12.34
CA LYS A 63 1.86 -8.29 11.27
C LYS A 63 0.83 -7.77 10.28
N VAL A 64 1.31 -7.30 9.12
CA VAL A 64 0.42 -6.79 8.08
C VAL A 64 -0.23 -7.93 7.30
N ASP A 65 -1.52 -8.17 7.46
CA ASP A 65 -2.24 -9.24 6.76
C ASP A 65 -3.05 -8.76 5.55
N THR A 66 -3.23 -7.45 5.43
CA THR A 66 -4.07 -6.82 4.41
C THR A 66 -3.45 -5.52 3.92
N ILE A 67 -3.59 -5.27 2.62
CA ILE A 67 -3.29 -4.02 1.96
C ILE A 67 -4.57 -3.57 1.26
N VAL A 68 -5.07 -2.37 1.57
CA VAL A 68 -6.31 -1.83 1.03
C VAL A 68 -6.00 -0.65 0.14
N GLU A 69 -6.61 -0.63 -1.05
CA GLU A 69 -6.70 0.57 -1.89
C GLU A 69 -8.12 1.12 -1.80
N THR A 70 -8.24 2.40 -1.43
CA THR A 70 -9.54 3.07 -1.32
C THR A 70 -10.18 3.30 -2.69
N HIS A 71 -9.37 3.50 -3.72
CA HIS A 71 -9.80 3.70 -5.10
C HIS A 71 -8.67 3.43 -6.11
N ALA A 72 -8.96 3.60 -7.41
CA ALA A 72 -7.93 3.66 -8.44
C ALA A 72 -7.28 5.05 -8.43
N HIS A 73 -6.10 5.15 -7.82
CA HIS A 73 -5.34 6.40 -7.72
C HIS A 73 -4.88 6.90 -9.09
N ALA A 74 -5.08 8.19 -9.35
CA ALA A 74 -4.63 8.85 -10.57
C ALA A 74 -3.41 9.76 -10.34
N ASP A 75 -3.13 10.06 -9.07
CA ASP A 75 -2.09 10.97 -8.60
C ASP A 75 -0.78 10.24 -8.24
N HIS A 76 -0.84 8.95 -7.96
CA HIS A 76 0.35 8.15 -7.62
C HIS A 76 0.21 6.66 -8.00
N PRO A 77 1.32 5.97 -8.29
CA PRO A 77 1.32 4.52 -8.40
C PRO A 77 1.21 3.86 -7.01
N THR A 78 0.36 2.85 -6.89
CA THR A 78 0.27 2.02 -5.67
C THR A 78 1.56 1.22 -5.43
N ALA A 79 1.92 1.05 -4.15
CA ALA A 79 2.96 0.15 -3.69
C ALA A 79 2.46 -1.24 -3.25
N ALA A 80 1.16 -1.56 -3.40
CA ALA A 80 0.56 -2.78 -2.86
C ALA A 80 1.29 -4.07 -3.29
N SER A 81 1.56 -4.22 -4.60
CA SER A 81 2.27 -5.39 -5.13
C SER A 81 3.72 -5.47 -4.61
N TYR A 82 4.41 -4.34 -4.52
CA TYR A 82 5.77 -4.28 -3.98
C TYR A 82 5.83 -4.67 -2.49
N LEU A 83 4.91 -4.14 -1.68
CA LEU A 83 4.83 -4.44 -0.25
C LEU A 83 4.41 -5.90 -0.01
N GLN A 84 3.43 -6.42 -0.75
CA GLN A 84 3.06 -7.84 -0.69
C GLN A 84 4.26 -8.73 -1.00
N ALA A 85 5.02 -8.43 -2.05
CA ALA A 85 6.21 -9.20 -2.41
C ALA A 85 7.30 -9.15 -1.33
N LYS A 86 7.52 -7.98 -0.70
CA LYS A 86 8.50 -7.83 0.40
C LYS A 86 8.08 -8.58 1.64
N LEU A 87 6.82 -8.48 2.06
CA LEU A 87 6.29 -9.20 3.21
C LEU A 87 6.23 -10.71 2.96
N SER A 88 5.90 -11.13 1.73
CA SER A 88 5.86 -12.55 1.36
C SER A 88 7.24 -13.21 1.53
N LYS A 89 8.32 -12.50 1.18
CA LYS A 89 9.71 -12.97 1.41
C LYS A 89 10.06 -13.10 2.88
N ARG A 90 9.30 -12.47 3.78
CA ARG A 90 9.43 -12.57 5.24
C ARG A 90 8.48 -13.61 5.86
N GLY A 91 7.77 -14.38 5.03
CA GLY A 91 6.87 -15.46 5.48
C GLY A 91 5.41 -15.05 5.68
N ASN A 92 5.01 -13.84 5.31
CA ASN A 92 3.64 -13.36 5.45
C ASN A 92 3.15 -12.71 4.15
N ARG A 93 2.15 -13.30 3.50
CA ARG A 93 1.61 -12.78 2.24
C ARG A 93 0.27 -12.08 2.49
N PRO A 94 0.24 -10.74 2.64
CA PRO A 94 -1.01 -10.04 2.86
C PRO A 94 -1.92 -10.09 1.64
N ASN A 95 -3.23 -10.06 1.86
CA ASN A 95 -4.21 -9.89 0.79
C ASN A 95 -4.18 -8.45 0.27
N ILE A 96 -4.34 -8.27 -1.03
CA ILE A 96 -4.58 -6.95 -1.64
C ILE A 96 -6.08 -6.83 -1.87
N CYS A 97 -6.71 -5.87 -1.20
CA CYS A 97 -8.14 -5.61 -1.21
C CYS A 97 -8.41 -4.33 -1.99
N ILE A 98 -9.33 -4.43 -2.96
CA ILE A 98 -9.79 -3.33 -3.79
C ILE A 98 -11.31 -3.33 -3.81
N GLY A 99 -11.93 -2.17 -4.08
CA GLY A 99 -13.37 -2.11 -4.30
C GLY A 99 -13.80 -2.92 -5.52
N ASP A 100 -15.00 -3.50 -5.49
CA ASP A 100 -15.49 -4.38 -6.58
C ASP A 100 -15.50 -3.72 -7.97
N TRP A 101 -15.79 -2.42 -8.02
CA TRP A 101 -15.80 -1.64 -9.26
C TRP A 101 -14.42 -1.42 -9.86
N ILE A 102 -13.34 -1.57 -9.08
CA ILE A 102 -11.96 -1.45 -9.58
C ILE A 102 -11.65 -2.54 -10.62
N LYS A 103 -12.30 -3.70 -10.55
CA LYS A 103 -12.19 -4.75 -11.57
C LYS A 103 -12.58 -4.25 -12.96
N GLN A 104 -13.53 -3.32 -13.07
CA GLN A 104 -13.94 -2.74 -14.34
C GLN A 104 -12.90 -1.76 -14.88
N VAL A 105 -12.31 -0.95 -14.02
CA VAL A 105 -11.20 -0.04 -14.35
C VAL A 105 -9.99 -0.85 -14.85
N GLN A 106 -9.62 -1.90 -14.12
CA GLN A 106 -8.53 -2.80 -14.50
C GLN A 106 -8.80 -3.47 -15.85
N LYS A 107 -10.01 -3.99 -16.07
CA LYS A 107 -10.38 -4.60 -17.36
C LYS A 107 -10.25 -3.60 -18.52
N LEU A 108 -10.83 -2.40 -18.37
CA LEU A 108 -10.82 -1.38 -19.41
C LEU A 108 -9.39 -0.98 -19.81
N PHE A 109 -8.53 -0.72 -18.83
CA PHE A 109 -7.16 -0.29 -19.11
C PHE A 109 -6.24 -1.46 -19.50
N GLY A 110 -6.47 -2.66 -18.97
CA GLY A 110 -5.78 -3.88 -19.39
C GLY A 110 -5.99 -4.15 -20.87
N GLU A 111 -7.25 -4.12 -21.35
CA GLU A 111 -7.58 -4.27 -22.77
C GLU A 111 -6.97 -3.16 -23.62
N ARG A 112 -7.05 -1.90 -23.16
CA ARG A 112 -6.52 -0.75 -23.89
C ARG A 112 -4.99 -0.77 -24.06
N PHE A 113 -4.26 -1.24 -23.05
CA PHE A 113 -2.80 -1.19 -23.02
C PHE A 113 -2.13 -2.56 -23.23
N GLY A 114 -2.90 -3.63 -23.45
CA GLY A 114 -2.36 -4.99 -23.61
C GLY A 114 -1.71 -5.53 -22.33
N ILE A 115 -2.21 -5.10 -21.16
CA ILE A 115 -1.73 -5.55 -19.86
C ILE A 115 -2.66 -6.67 -19.37
N PRO A 116 -2.13 -7.87 -19.07
CA PRO A 116 -2.93 -9.01 -18.62
C PRO A 116 -3.59 -8.79 -17.25
#